data_AF-A0A1Q9YAE1-F1
#
_entry.id   AF-A0A1Q9YAE1-F1
#
_cell.length_a   1.000
_cell.length_b   1.000
_cell.length_c   1.000
_cell.angle_alpha   90.00
_cell.angle_beta   90.00
_cell.angle_gamma   90.00
#
_symmetry.space_group_name_H-M   'P 1'
#
loop_
_entity.id
_entity.type
_entity.pdbx_description
1 polymer ?
#
loop_
_entity_poly.entity_id
_entity_poly.type
_entity_poly.pdbx_seq_one_letter_code
_entity_poly.pdbx_strand_id
1 'polypeptide(L)'
;MKDLNEIEKEANELAAYPVEDEGALQTASDLYEELLNRLKDPYEQQIIRYNLGSLFKKREDYEQAAELFQKNYEMTKDLLSAVGWIECLLEPSCDGFDENKALKLCNELSGNLRVDILKVRILMEGSKELYDPREAMKIIQKDIDLACDNRDFPLQPFPEFAAAYVWFSFLAFDPPIIHEMRDLLEDAVDVLKKRMKMEPDSPKDVDLMEVLEDLLDEYEFAV
;
A
#
# COMPACT_ATOMS: atom_id res chain seq x y z
N MET A 1 -22.13 21.92 -24.20
CA MET A 1 -21.21 20.80 -23.93
C MET A 1 -20.29 21.29 -22.83
N LYS A 2 -20.21 20.59 -21.69
CA LYS A 2 -19.35 21.00 -20.58
C LYS A 2 -17.87 20.96 -21.01
N ASP A 3 -17.08 21.88 -20.46
CA ASP A 3 -15.62 21.89 -20.64
C ASP A 3 -14.99 20.64 -20.01
N LEU A 4 -13.85 20.18 -20.52
CA LEU A 4 -13.20 18.95 -20.00
C LEU A 4 -12.77 19.12 -18.54
N ASN A 5 -12.26 20.29 -18.16
CA ASN A 5 -11.82 20.54 -16.78
C ASN A 5 -13.02 20.59 -15.83
N GLU A 6 -14.18 21.09 -16.29
CA GLU A 6 -15.41 21.09 -15.49
C GLU A 6 -15.89 19.66 -15.24
N ILE A 7 -15.82 18.80 -16.26
CA ILE A 7 -16.19 17.38 -16.13
C ILE A 7 -15.25 16.66 -15.16
N GLU A 8 -13.94 16.85 -15.30
CA GLU A 8 -12.95 16.24 -14.42
C GLU A 8 -13.14 16.68 -12.96
N LYS A 9 -13.36 17.97 -12.74
CA LYS A 9 -13.61 18.50 -11.40
C LYS A 9 -14.87 17.86 -10.79
N GLU A 10 -15.96 17.80 -11.53
CA GLU A 10 -17.22 17.19 -11.08
C GLU A 10 -17.06 15.69 -10.81
N ALA A 11 -16.35 14.96 -11.68
CA ALA A 11 -16.06 13.54 -11.49
C ALA A 11 -15.26 13.30 -10.21
N ASN A 12 -14.22 14.11 -9.95
CA ASN A 12 -13.41 14.03 -8.74
C ASN A 12 -14.23 14.35 -7.47
N GLU A 13 -15.09 15.38 -7.52
CA GLU A 13 -15.96 15.75 -6.40
C GLU A 13 -16.95 14.62 -6.06
N LEU A 14 -17.56 14.01 -7.08
CA LEU A 14 -18.49 12.89 -6.90
C LEU A 14 -17.78 11.62 -6.44
N ALA A 15 -16.57 11.34 -6.95
CA ALA A 15 -15.77 10.18 -6.53
C ALA A 15 -15.34 10.26 -5.05
N ALA A 16 -15.35 11.46 -4.44
CA ALA A 16 -15.04 11.65 -3.03
C ALA A 16 -16.22 11.29 -2.10
N TYR A 17 -17.44 11.08 -2.61
CA TYR A 17 -18.60 10.72 -1.80
C TYR A 17 -18.44 9.34 -1.14
N PRO A 18 -19.11 9.06 0.00
CA PRO A 18 -19.07 7.75 0.64
C PRO A 18 -19.48 6.61 -0.30
N VAL A 19 -19.03 5.39 0.01
CA VAL A 19 -19.34 4.20 -0.81
C VAL A 19 -20.84 3.93 -0.93
N GLU A 20 -21.61 4.34 0.08
CA GLU A 20 -23.06 4.15 0.11
C GLU A 20 -23.81 5.05 -0.89
N ASP A 21 -23.18 6.10 -1.43
CA ASP A 21 -23.77 6.95 -2.47
C ASP A 21 -23.47 6.41 -3.87
N GLU A 22 -24.01 5.23 -4.17
CA GLU A 22 -23.86 4.57 -5.48
C GLU A 22 -24.29 5.46 -6.66
N GLY A 23 -25.23 6.40 -6.44
CA GLY A 23 -25.66 7.34 -7.45
C GLY A 23 -24.56 8.34 -7.82
N ALA A 24 -23.91 8.92 -6.81
CA ALA A 24 -22.76 9.80 -7.01
C ALA A 24 -21.59 9.04 -7.64
N LEU A 25 -21.29 7.84 -7.15
CA LEU A 25 -20.17 7.04 -7.66
C LEU A 25 -20.40 6.56 -9.09
N GLN A 26 -21.61 6.13 -9.46
CA GLN A 26 -21.93 5.79 -10.85
C GLN A 26 -21.81 7.02 -11.76
N THR A 27 -22.30 8.18 -11.32
CA THR A 27 -22.16 9.42 -12.08
C THR A 27 -20.69 9.78 -12.29
N ALA A 28 -19.85 9.61 -11.27
CA ALA A 28 -18.41 9.82 -11.39
C ALA A 28 -17.77 8.87 -12.43
N SER A 29 -18.15 7.58 -12.43
CA SER A 29 -17.68 6.60 -13.42
C SER A 29 -18.04 7.04 -14.84
N ASP A 30 -19.30 7.41 -15.08
CA ASP A 30 -19.79 7.86 -16.39
C ASP A 30 -19.02 9.09 -16.89
N LEU A 31 -18.73 10.05 -15.99
CA LEU A 31 -17.96 11.25 -16.33
C LEU A 31 -16.49 10.92 -16.65
N TYR A 32 -15.84 10.01 -15.92
CA TYR A 32 -14.49 9.56 -16.25
C TYR A 32 -14.43 8.82 -17.59
N GLU A 33 -15.42 7.98 -17.91
CA GLU A 33 -15.53 7.35 -19.22
C GLU A 33 -15.72 8.38 -20.34
N GLU A 34 -16.54 9.41 -20.11
CA GLU A 34 -16.68 10.52 -21.05
C GLU A 34 -15.34 11.22 -21.29
N LEU A 35 -14.57 11.49 -20.22
CA LEU A 35 -13.24 12.09 -20.32
C LEU A 35 -12.30 11.21 -21.13
N LEU A 36 -12.22 9.90 -20.86
CA LEU A 36 -11.36 8.98 -21.62
C LEU A 36 -11.66 8.98 -23.12
N ASN A 37 -12.93 9.13 -23.49
CA ASN A 37 -13.35 9.18 -24.89
C ASN A 37 -12.99 10.51 -25.57
N ARG A 38 -13.00 11.61 -24.82
CA ARG A 38 -12.78 12.97 -25.36
C ARG A 38 -11.31 13.40 -25.33
N LEU A 39 -10.59 13.05 -24.27
CA LEU A 39 -9.17 13.37 -24.09
C LEU A 39 -8.33 12.79 -25.23
N LYS A 40 -7.32 13.55 -25.65
CA LYS A 40 -6.37 13.14 -26.70
C LYS A 40 -4.96 12.96 -26.16
N ASP A 41 -4.65 13.63 -25.05
CA ASP A 41 -3.35 13.51 -24.42
C ASP A 41 -3.25 12.18 -23.66
N PRO A 42 -2.26 11.33 -23.98
CA PRO A 42 -2.11 10.04 -23.31
C PRO A 42 -1.81 10.14 -21.82
N TYR A 43 -1.18 11.23 -21.37
CA TYR A 43 -0.82 11.43 -19.95
C TYR A 43 -2.05 11.84 -19.14
N GLU A 44 -2.89 12.74 -19.66
CA GLU A 44 -4.20 13.03 -19.04
C GLU A 44 -5.07 11.76 -19.01
N GLN A 45 -5.11 10.99 -20.09
CA GLN A 45 -5.84 9.72 -20.11
C GLN A 45 -5.31 8.72 -19.06
N GLN A 46 -4.00 8.71 -18.79
CA GLN A 46 -3.41 7.85 -17.78
C GLN A 46 -3.94 8.18 -16.37
N ILE A 47 -4.00 9.46 -16.03
CA ILE A 47 -4.52 9.93 -14.74
C ILE A 47 -6.00 9.54 -14.62
N ILE A 48 -6.79 9.79 -15.66
CA ILE A 48 -8.22 9.44 -15.64
C ILE A 48 -8.44 7.92 -15.54
N ARG A 49 -7.65 7.08 -16.23
CA ARG A 49 -7.74 5.61 -16.09
C ARG A 49 -7.45 5.17 -14.65
N TYR A 50 -6.44 5.75 -14.02
CA TYR A 50 -6.11 5.45 -12.63
C TYR A 50 -7.25 5.84 -11.68
N ASN A 51 -7.83 7.04 -11.87
CA ASN A 51 -8.94 7.51 -11.04
C ASN A 51 -10.19 6.63 -11.21
N LEU A 52 -10.51 6.23 -12.45
CA LEU A 52 -11.62 5.33 -12.72
C LEU A 52 -11.40 3.93 -12.11
N GLY A 53 -10.19 3.38 -12.22
CA GLY A 53 -9.85 2.11 -11.57
C GLY A 53 -9.96 2.19 -10.04
N SER A 54 -9.53 3.30 -9.45
CA SER A 54 -9.67 3.56 -8.01
C SER A 54 -11.13 3.68 -7.58
N LEU A 55 -11.98 4.27 -8.42
CA LEU A 55 -13.41 4.37 -8.20
C LEU A 55 -14.10 2.99 -8.28
N PHE A 56 -13.74 2.14 -9.24
CA PHE A 56 -14.26 0.78 -9.31
C PHE A 56 -13.83 -0.05 -8.09
N LYS A 57 -12.57 0.06 -7.67
CA LYS A 57 -12.10 -0.57 -6.43
C LYS A 57 -12.91 -0.10 -5.21
N LYS A 58 -13.20 1.21 -5.12
CA LYS A 58 -14.03 1.77 -4.04
C LYS A 58 -15.44 1.19 -4.01
N ARG A 59 -15.99 0.85 -5.18
CA ARG A 59 -17.30 0.20 -5.37
C ARG A 59 -17.23 -1.33 -5.29
N GLU A 60 -16.08 -1.87 -4.89
CA GLU A 60 -15.81 -3.31 -4.81
C GLU A 60 -15.94 -4.05 -6.17
N ASP A 61 -15.88 -3.30 -7.29
CA ASP A 61 -15.80 -3.85 -8.64
C ASP A 61 -14.33 -4.10 -9.01
N TYR A 62 -13.75 -5.09 -8.34
CA TYR A 62 -12.32 -5.40 -8.44
C TYR A 62 -11.91 -5.91 -9.82
N GLU A 63 -12.82 -6.52 -10.57
CA GLU A 63 -12.54 -6.99 -11.93
C GLU A 63 -12.32 -5.81 -12.88
N GLN A 64 -13.26 -4.85 -12.91
CA GLN A 64 -13.10 -3.65 -13.74
C GLN A 64 -11.92 -2.79 -13.27
N ALA A 65 -11.70 -2.70 -11.96
CA ALA A 65 -10.54 -2.02 -11.40
C ALA A 65 -9.22 -2.65 -11.86
N ALA A 66 -9.09 -3.98 -11.77
CA ALA A 66 -7.90 -4.72 -12.18
C ALA A 66 -7.59 -4.51 -13.66
N GLU A 67 -8.60 -4.58 -14.54
CA GLU A 67 -8.41 -4.35 -15.98
C GLU A 67 -7.88 -2.94 -16.27
N LEU A 68 -8.43 -1.92 -15.63
CA LEU A 68 -7.98 -0.54 -15.81
C LEU A 68 -6.57 -0.33 -15.29
N PHE A 69 -6.26 -0.80 -14.09
CA PHE A 69 -4.94 -0.69 -13.49
C PHE A 69 -3.89 -1.44 -14.30
N GLN A 70 -4.17 -2.68 -14.69
CA GLN A 70 -3.29 -3.49 -15.54
C GLN A 70 -3.00 -2.75 -16.85
N LYS A 71 -4.04 -2.34 -17.58
CA LYS A 71 -3.89 -1.65 -18.87
C LYS A 71 -3.10 -0.37 -18.72
N ASN A 72 -3.37 0.42 -17.68
CA ASN A 72 -2.66 1.67 -17.44
C ASN A 72 -1.18 1.42 -17.14
N TYR A 73 -0.87 0.43 -16.29
CA TYR A 73 0.50 0.01 -15.99
C TYR A 73 1.24 -0.52 -17.23
N GLU A 74 0.59 -1.34 -18.07
CA GLU A 74 1.20 -1.87 -19.29
C GLU A 74 1.59 -0.76 -20.27
N MET A 75 0.78 0.29 -20.36
CA MET A 75 1.01 1.44 -21.24
C MET A 75 2.06 2.41 -20.71
N THR A 76 2.11 2.64 -19.39
CA THR A 76 2.82 3.78 -18.81
C THR A 76 3.92 3.40 -17.83
N LYS A 77 3.92 2.15 -17.34
CA LYS A 77 4.76 1.66 -16.25
C LYS A 77 4.62 2.47 -14.96
N ASP A 78 3.43 3.04 -14.76
CA ASP A 78 3.08 3.79 -13.57
C ASP A 78 2.98 2.90 -12.33
N LEU A 79 3.71 3.27 -11.29
CA LEU A 79 3.79 2.51 -10.06
C LEU A 79 2.45 2.50 -9.30
N LEU A 80 1.69 3.59 -9.31
CA LEU A 80 0.40 3.64 -8.60
C LEU A 80 -0.60 2.67 -9.22
N SER A 81 -0.62 2.59 -10.55
CA SER A 81 -1.41 1.61 -11.29
C SER A 81 -0.95 0.19 -11.01
N ALA A 82 0.36 -0.06 -10.89
CA ALA A 82 0.86 -1.38 -10.50
C ALA A 82 0.40 -1.78 -9.09
N VAL A 83 0.49 -0.87 -8.12
CA VAL A 83 0.01 -1.09 -6.75
C VAL A 83 -1.49 -1.39 -6.74
N GLY A 84 -2.30 -0.58 -7.42
CA GLY A 84 -3.74 -0.81 -7.54
C GLY A 84 -4.08 -2.16 -8.19
N TRP A 85 -3.29 -2.57 -9.19
CA TRP A 85 -3.44 -3.88 -9.82
C TRP A 85 -3.12 -5.02 -8.84
N ILE A 86 -2.00 -4.94 -8.12
CA ILE A 86 -1.61 -5.94 -7.12
C ILE A 86 -2.70 -6.06 -6.04
N GLU A 87 -3.21 -4.94 -5.53
CA GLU A 87 -4.30 -4.95 -4.55
C GLU A 87 -5.54 -5.69 -5.07
N CYS A 88 -5.94 -5.48 -6.33
CA CYS A 88 -7.09 -6.18 -6.91
C CYS A 88 -6.81 -7.68 -7.13
N LEU A 89 -5.56 -8.07 -7.44
CA LEU A 89 -5.18 -9.48 -7.55
C LEU A 89 -5.18 -10.21 -6.21
N LEU A 90 -5.10 -9.48 -5.09
CA LEU A 90 -5.12 -10.01 -3.73
C LEU A 90 -6.50 -9.97 -3.10
N GLU A 91 -7.54 -9.55 -3.84
CA GLU A 91 -8.90 -9.52 -3.34
C GLU A 91 -9.63 -10.84 -3.62
N PRO A 92 -10.00 -11.64 -2.61
CA PRO A 92 -10.61 -12.96 -2.83
C PRO A 92 -11.94 -12.94 -3.58
N SER A 93 -12.68 -11.81 -3.56
CA SER A 93 -13.92 -11.69 -4.33
C SER A 93 -13.71 -11.37 -5.82
N CYS A 94 -12.47 -11.08 -6.23
CA CYS A 94 -12.12 -10.86 -7.63
C CYS A 94 -11.95 -12.21 -8.34
N ASP A 95 -12.66 -12.43 -9.45
CA ASP A 95 -12.47 -13.63 -10.29
C ASP A 95 -11.03 -13.73 -10.85
N GLY A 96 -10.33 -12.59 -10.91
CA GLY A 96 -8.92 -12.46 -11.28
C GLY A 96 -7.93 -12.63 -10.13
N PHE A 97 -8.37 -13.08 -8.95
CA PHE A 97 -7.51 -13.34 -7.79
C PHE A 97 -6.34 -14.27 -8.16
N ASP A 98 -5.11 -13.79 -7.97
CA ASP A 98 -3.89 -14.52 -8.33
C ASP A 98 -2.68 -14.02 -7.52
N GLU A 99 -2.47 -14.66 -6.38
CA GLU A 99 -1.36 -14.36 -5.45
C GLU A 99 0.01 -14.57 -6.08
N ASN A 100 0.16 -15.55 -6.99
CA ASN A 100 1.43 -15.82 -7.66
C ASN A 100 1.80 -14.67 -8.60
N LYS A 101 0.80 -14.16 -9.34
CA LYS A 101 0.98 -13.01 -10.23
C LYS A 101 1.22 -11.73 -9.43
N ALA A 102 0.50 -11.52 -8.33
CA ALA A 102 0.74 -10.42 -7.40
C ALA A 102 2.18 -10.46 -6.85
N LEU A 103 2.66 -11.62 -6.38
CA LEU A 103 4.01 -11.79 -5.86
C LEU A 103 5.08 -11.54 -6.94
N LYS A 104 4.84 -12.01 -8.16
CA LYS A 104 5.74 -11.75 -9.28
C LYS A 104 5.89 -10.26 -9.56
N LEU A 105 4.78 -9.51 -9.61
CA LEU A 105 4.80 -8.06 -9.77
C LEU A 105 5.52 -7.37 -8.61
N CYS A 106 5.31 -7.84 -7.38
CA CYS A 106 6.03 -7.31 -6.23
C CYS A 106 7.54 -7.50 -6.34
N ASN A 107 8.00 -8.65 -6.84
CA ASN A 107 9.44 -8.89 -7.06
C ASN A 107 10.02 -7.98 -8.16
N GLU A 108 9.27 -7.73 -9.23
CA GLU A 108 9.67 -6.81 -10.30
C GLU A 108 9.79 -5.36 -9.83
N LEU A 109 9.01 -4.98 -8.82
CA LEU A 109 8.88 -3.60 -8.31
C LEU A 109 9.49 -3.42 -6.90
N SER A 110 10.33 -4.37 -6.46
CA SER A 110 10.93 -4.37 -5.13
C SER A 110 11.76 -3.12 -4.82
N GLY A 111 11.82 -2.75 -3.54
CA GLY A 111 12.45 -1.50 -3.09
C GLY A 111 11.53 -0.28 -3.14
N ASN A 112 10.27 -0.46 -3.53
CA ASN A 112 9.22 0.48 -3.22
C ASN A 112 8.45 0.01 -1.98
N LEU A 113 8.37 0.86 -0.96
CA LEU A 113 7.78 0.50 0.33
C LEU A 113 6.34 -0.01 0.25
N ARG A 114 5.48 0.58 -0.60
CA ARG A 114 4.08 0.10 -0.74
C ARG A 114 4.02 -1.29 -1.36
N VAL A 115 4.90 -1.56 -2.32
CA VAL A 115 5.01 -2.88 -2.95
C VAL A 115 5.59 -3.90 -1.97
N ASP A 116 6.61 -3.50 -1.21
CA ASP A 116 7.26 -4.35 -0.21
C ASP A 116 6.28 -4.72 0.91
N ILE A 117 5.39 -3.81 1.32
CA ILE A 117 4.27 -4.09 2.24
C ILE A 117 3.29 -5.14 1.65
N LEU A 118 2.89 -4.98 0.39
CA LEU A 118 2.00 -5.96 -0.26
C LEU A 118 2.68 -7.32 -0.43
N LYS A 119 4.00 -7.34 -0.65
CA LYS A 119 4.79 -8.57 -0.67
C LYS A 119 4.78 -9.26 0.69
N VAL A 120 5.01 -8.52 1.77
CA VAL A 120 4.94 -9.05 3.15
C VAL A 120 3.57 -9.67 3.41
N ARG A 121 2.47 -8.99 3.05
CA ARG A 121 1.11 -9.53 3.12
C ARG A 121 0.99 -10.90 2.45
N ILE A 122 1.43 -11.01 1.19
CA ILE A 122 1.37 -12.27 0.44
C ILE A 122 2.17 -13.38 1.14
N LEU A 123 3.35 -13.07 1.66
CA LEU A 123 4.21 -14.05 2.33
C LEU A 123 3.67 -14.48 3.70
N MET A 124 2.69 -13.76 4.27
CA MET A 124 2.13 -14.03 5.60
C MET A 124 0.71 -14.61 5.57
N GLU A 125 -0.11 -14.18 4.61
CA GLU A 125 -1.51 -14.62 4.47
C GLU A 125 -1.76 -15.47 3.25
N GLY A 126 -0.82 -15.49 2.32
CA GLY A 126 -1.00 -16.16 1.06
C GLY A 126 -1.17 -17.66 1.22
N SER A 127 -1.37 -18.35 0.10
CA SER A 127 -1.42 -19.81 0.09
C SER A 127 -0.24 -20.44 0.83
N LYS A 128 -0.42 -21.67 1.31
CA LYS A 128 0.63 -22.39 2.05
C LYS A 128 1.94 -22.50 1.27
N GLU A 129 1.86 -22.52 -0.07
CA GLU A 129 3.02 -22.54 -0.96
C GLU A 129 3.80 -21.23 -0.99
N LEU A 130 3.14 -20.10 -0.71
CA LEU A 130 3.70 -18.75 -0.72
C LEU A 130 4.10 -18.27 0.67
N TYR A 131 3.55 -18.88 1.73
CA TYR A 131 3.85 -18.54 3.11
C TYR A 131 5.35 -18.69 3.42
N ASP A 132 6.04 -17.57 3.62
CA ASP A 132 7.46 -17.49 3.98
C ASP A 132 7.70 -16.30 4.92
N PRO A 133 7.45 -16.50 6.23
CA PRO A 133 7.59 -15.43 7.21
C PRO A 133 9.05 -15.00 7.41
N ARG A 134 10.03 -15.86 7.07
CA ARG A 134 11.45 -15.49 7.14
C ARG A 134 11.83 -14.51 6.04
N GLU A 135 11.30 -14.70 4.83
CA GLU A 135 11.51 -13.73 3.77
C GLU A 135 10.77 -12.41 4.05
N ALA A 136 9.56 -12.48 4.61
CA ALA A 136 8.83 -11.31 5.06
C ALA A 136 9.64 -10.50 6.10
N MET A 137 10.25 -11.17 7.08
CA MET A 137 11.14 -10.55 8.07
C MET A 137 12.32 -9.79 7.45
N LYS A 138 12.96 -10.35 6.41
CA LYS A 138 14.08 -9.69 5.75
C LYS A 138 13.66 -8.39 5.07
N ILE A 139 12.44 -8.36 4.51
CA ILE A 139 11.88 -7.16 3.88
C ILE A 139 11.63 -6.11 4.95
N ILE A 140 10.99 -6.50 6.07
CA ILE A 140 10.70 -5.61 7.21
C ILE A 140 12.00 -5.03 7.79
N GLN A 141 13.01 -5.87 8.04
CA GLN A 141 14.33 -5.42 8.51
C GLN A 141 14.93 -4.36 7.58
N LYS A 142 14.96 -4.65 6.28
CA LYS A 142 15.55 -3.76 5.28
C LYS A 142 14.84 -2.40 5.27
N ASP A 143 13.51 -2.37 5.41
CA ASP A 143 12.74 -1.13 5.40
C ASP A 143 12.91 -0.34 6.71
N ILE A 144 13.05 -1.02 7.86
CA ILE A 144 13.43 -0.41 9.14
C ILE A 144 14.82 0.20 9.06
N ASP A 145 15.80 -0.55 8.57
CA ASP A 145 17.17 -0.06 8.39
C ASP A 145 17.17 1.20 7.52
N LEU A 146 16.41 1.18 6.42
CA LEU A 146 16.31 2.33 5.52
C LEU A 146 15.68 3.55 6.19
N ALA A 147 14.65 3.38 7.02
CA ALA A 147 14.04 4.46 7.78
C ALA A 147 14.93 5.00 8.91
N CYS A 148 15.73 4.12 9.52
CA CYS A 148 16.72 4.49 10.52
C CYS A 148 17.90 5.27 9.89
N ASP A 149 18.35 4.85 8.71
CA ASP A 149 19.50 5.45 8.01
C ASP A 149 19.15 6.74 7.26
N ASN A 150 17.94 6.85 6.71
CA ASN A 150 17.55 7.96 5.85
C ASN A 150 16.61 8.95 6.57
N ARG A 151 17.15 10.13 6.92
CA ARG A 151 16.38 11.21 7.58
C ARG A 151 15.30 11.85 6.69
N ASP A 152 15.51 11.79 5.38
CA ASP A 152 14.56 12.26 4.38
C ASP A 152 13.57 11.17 3.98
N PHE A 153 13.65 9.97 4.58
CA PHE A 153 12.67 8.93 4.36
C PHE A 153 11.28 9.49 4.69
N PRO A 154 10.31 9.37 3.77
CA PRO A 154 8.96 9.78 4.05
C PRO A 154 8.37 8.80 5.08
N LEU A 155 8.07 9.30 6.28
CA LEU A 155 7.30 8.56 7.29
C LEU A 155 5.83 8.32 6.87
N GLN A 156 5.45 8.72 5.66
CA GLN A 156 4.28 8.16 5.02
C GLN A 156 4.80 7.31 3.87
N PRO A 157 4.70 5.97 3.99
CA PRO A 157 3.65 5.21 4.65
C PRO A 157 4.11 4.42 5.91
N PHE A 158 4.62 5.08 6.95
CA PHE A 158 5.03 4.45 8.20
C PHE A 158 3.85 3.88 9.02
N PRO A 159 2.64 4.48 9.01
CA PRO A 159 1.45 3.84 9.59
C PRO A 159 1.06 2.54 8.88
N GLU A 160 1.23 2.46 7.56
CA GLU A 160 0.98 1.23 6.80
C GLU A 160 2.07 0.18 7.04
N PHE A 161 3.32 0.64 7.26
CA PHE A 161 4.42 -0.21 7.71
C PHE A 161 4.17 -0.75 9.13
N ALA A 162 3.77 0.11 10.06
CA ALA A 162 3.38 -0.25 11.42
C ALA A 162 2.15 -1.17 11.41
N ALA A 163 1.17 -0.95 10.53
CA ALA A 163 0.02 -1.84 10.38
C ALA A 163 0.42 -3.21 9.82
N ALA A 164 1.29 -3.27 8.82
CA ALA A 164 1.85 -4.53 8.32
C ALA A 164 2.67 -5.26 9.41
N TYR A 165 3.33 -4.48 10.27
CA TYR A 165 4.07 -4.96 11.42
C TYR A 165 3.13 -5.52 12.52
N VAL A 166 2.13 -4.75 12.98
CA VAL A 166 1.09 -5.21 13.92
C VAL A 166 0.44 -6.49 13.40
N TRP A 167 0.15 -6.52 12.10
CA TRP A 167 -0.43 -7.67 11.44
C TRP A 167 0.48 -8.90 11.42
N PHE A 168 1.78 -8.69 11.16
CA PHE A 168 2.80 -9.72 11.25
C PHE A 168 2.84 -10.33 12.65
N SER A 169 2.79 -9.51 13.70
CA SER A 169 2.78 -9.92 15.11
C SER A 169 1.54 -10.74 15.48
N PHE A 170 0.37 -10.38 14.93
CA PHE A 170 -0.89 -11.12 15.18
C PHE A 170 -0.98 -12.45 14.43
N LEU A 171 -0.37 -12.58 13.26
CA LEU A 171 -0.48 -13.78 12.42
C LEU A 171 0.65 -14.79 12.64
N ALA A 172 1.85 -14.33 13.00
CA ALA A 172 2.98 -15.19 13.30
C ALA A 172 2.83 -15.82 14.70
N PHE A 173 1.98 -16.85 14.84
CA PHE A 173 1.98 -17.73 16.03
C PHE A 173 3.20 -18.66 16.08
N ASP A 174 4.38 -18.19 15.65
CA ASP A 174 5.64 -18.92 15.66
C ASP A 174 6.63 -18.23 16.61
N PRO A 175 6.84 -18.75 17.84
CA PRO A 175 7.62 -18.06 18.88
C PRO A 175 9.04 -17.61 18.47
N PRO A 176 9.84 -18.40 17.72
CA PRO A 176 11.09 -17.93 17.14
C PRO A 176 10.98 -16.63 16.35
N ILE A 177 9.95 -16.49 15.53
CA ILE A 177 9.74 -15.33 14.67
C ILE A 177 9.32 -14.11 15.51
N ILE A 178 8.48 -14.34 16.52
CA ILE A 178 8.10 -13.32 17.50
C ILE A 178 9.35 -12.78 18.21
N HIS A 179 10.26 -13.64 18.66
CA HIS A 179 11.49 -13.23 19.33
C HIS A 179 12.45 -12.47 18.40
N GLU A 180 12.71 -13.00 17.20
CA GLU A 180 13.55 -12.31 16.20
C GLU A 180 13.00 -10.91 15.87
N MET A 181 11.68 -10.76 15.81
CA MET A 181 11.04 -9.48 15.55
C MET A 181 11.13 -8.51 16.72
N ARG A 182 11.03 -9.00 17.96
CA ARG A 182 11.24 -8.17 19.15
C ARG A 182 12.66 -7.62 19.18
N ASP A 183 13.66 -8.48 18.95
CA ASP A 183 15.07 -8.08 18.92
C ASP A 183 15.30 -6.95 17.89
N LEU A 184 14.67 -7.08 16.72
CA LEU A 184 14.72 -6.09 15.65
C LEU A 184 14.14 -4.72 16.07
N LEU A 185 12.98 -4.72 16.74
CA LEU A 185 12.39 -3.49 17.26
C LEU A 185 13.25 -2.84 18.34
N GLU A 186 13.78 -3.64 19.28
CA GLU A 186 14.64 -3.14 20.34
C GLU A 186 15.89 -2.47 19.75
N ASP A 187 16.49 -3.08 18.72
CA ASP A 187 17.62 -2.51 17.98
C ASP A 187 17.24 -1.18 17.28
N ALA A 188 16.07 -1.12 16.63
CA ALA A 188 15.59 0.09 15.95
C ALA A 188 15.35 1.24 16.94
N VAL A 189 14.72 0.96 18.08
CA VAL A 189 14.49 1.90 19.17
C VAL A 189 15.83 2.41 19.72
N ASP A 190 16.81 1.53 19.91
CA ASP A 190 18.15 1.91 20.38
C ASP A 190 18.89 2.83 19.39
N VAL A 191 18.76 2.56 18.09
CA VAL A 191 19.30 3.42 17.03
C VAL A 191 18.65 4.80 17.07
N LEU A 192 17.32 4.86 17.17
CA LEU A 192 16.59 6.13 17.23
C LEU A 192 16.87 6.90 18.52
N LYS A 193 16.98 6.23 19.68
CA LYS A 193 17.38 6.86 20.95
C LYS A 193 18.75 7.53 20.83
N LYS A 194 19.69 6.91 20.10
CA LYS A 194 21.00 7.53 19.82
C LYS A 194 20.85 8.74 18.88
N ARG A 195 20.00 8.66 17.85
CA ARG A 195 19.72 9.75 16.90
C ARG A 195 19.08 10.96 17.58
N MET A 196 18.04 10.75 18.37
CA MET A 196 17.34 11.79 19.12
C MET A 196 18.23 12.48 20.18
N LYS A 197 19.21 11.77 20.77
CA LYS A 197 20.20 12.41 21.65
C LYS A 197 21.08 13.42 20.90
N MET A 198 21.31 13.22 19.61
CA MET A 198 22.08 14.14 18.78
C MET A 198 21.20 15.32 18.34
N GLU A 199 19.92 15.06 18.03
CA GLU A 199 18.94 16.07 17.58
C GLU A 199 17.56 15.83 18.24
N PRO A 200 17.30 16.45 19.42
CA PRO A 200 16.13 16.13 20.23
C PRO A 200 14.77 16.54 19.64
N ASP A 201 14.78 17.47 18.68
CA ASP A 201 13.58 18.15 18.20
C ASP A 201 13.13 17.67 16.80
N SER A 202 13.57 16.48 16.34
CA SER A 202 13.08 15.90 15.07
C SER A 202 11.69 15.32 15.28
N PRO A 203 10.60 15.94 14.75
CA PRO A 203 9.24 15.42 14.95
C PRO A 203 9.09 14.02 14.36
N LYS A 204 9.78 13.78 13.24
CA LYS A 204 9.83 12.46 12.59
C LYS A 204 10.37 11.37 13.49
N ASP A 205 11.44 11.66 14.23
CA ASP A 205 12.07 10.66 15.10
C ASP A 205 11.20 10.37 16.31
N VAL A 206 10.49 11.39 16.81
CA VAL A 206 9.52 11.26 17.90
C VAL A 206 8.35 10.38 17.46
N ASP A 207 7.71 10.69 16.33
CA ASP A 207 6.58 9.92 15.80
C ASP A 207 6.96 8.46 15.57
N LEU A 208 8.15 8.23 15.00
CA LEU A 208 8.68 6.89 14.77
C LEU A 208 9.00 6.15 16.07
N MET A 209 9.57 6.84 17.07
CA MET A 209 9.83 6.26 18.38
C MET A 209 8.54 5.81 19.06
N GLU A 210 7.51 6.66 19.06
CA GLU A 210 6.21 6.36 19.67
C GLU A 210 5.60 5.09 19.06
N VAL A 211 5.62 4.98 17.72
CA VAL A 211 5.16 3.78 17.02
C VAL A 211 5.95 2.53 17.44
N LEU A 212 7.28 2.57 17.46
CA LEU A 212 8.08 1.39 17.78
C LEU A 212 7.98 0.98 19.27
N GLU A 213 7.85 1.96 20.17
CA GLU A 213 7.65 1.70 21.60
C GLU A 213 6.25 1.12 21.86
N ASP A 214 5.20 1.66 21.23
CA ASP A 214 3.83 1.10 21.31
C ASP A 214 3.81 -0.36 20.82
N LEU A 215 4.53 -0.64 19.73
CA LEU A 215 4.66 -2.00 19.20
C LEU A 215 5.37 -2.94 20.19
N LEU A 216 6.48 -2.50 20.80
CA LEU A 216 7.17 -3.29 21.82
C LEU A 216 6.27 -3.58 23.04
N ASP A 217 5.48 -2.60 23.46
CA ASP A 217 4.54 -2.73 24.58
C ASP A 217 3.42 -3.74 24.24
N GLU A 218 2.86 -3.72 23.03
CA GLU A 218 1.87 -4.70 22.58
C GLU A 218 2.43 -6.14 22.60
N TYR A 219 3.72 -6.32 22.28
CA TYR A 219 4.40 -7.61 22.37
C TYR A 219 4.48 -8.16 23.79
N GLU A 220 4.60 -7.32 24.82
CA GLU A 220 4.65 -7.78 26.21
C GLU A 220 3.34 -8.45 26.66
N PHE A 221 2.21 -8.16 25.99
CA PHE A 221 0.91 -8.74 26.29
C PHE A 221 0.56 -9.98 25.45
N ALA A 222 1.31 -10.25 24.36
CA ALA A 222 1.03 -11.35 23.43
C ALA A 222 1.74 -12.68 23.76
N VAL A 223 2.78 -12.64 24.61
CA VAL A 223 3.58 -13.81 25.07
C VAL A 223 3.09 -14.32 26.43
#